data_AF-A0A2V6LD21-F1
#
_entry.id   AF-A0A2V6LD21-F1
#
_cell.length_a   1.000
_cell.length_b   1.000
_cell.length_c   1.000
_cell.angle_alpha   90.00
_cell.angle_beta   90.00
_cell.angle_gamma   90.00
#
_symmetry.space_group_name_H-M   'P 1'
#
loop_
_entity.id
_entity.type
_entity.pdbx_description
1 polymer ?
#
loop_
_entity_poly.entity_id
_entity_poly.type
_entity_poly.pdbx_seq_one_letter_code
_entity_poly.pdbx_strand_id
1 'polypeptide(L)'
;MTSAQTGEHPATTVPLREAAARASHVDPEFVDCKGLEAGWGIKRSLAYQLLNDGKIKGVSLRRRNRIRGKRLFSVDSVRAFLRKQMDEAK
;
A
#
# COMPACT_ATOMS: atom_id res chain seq x y z
N MET A 1 -56.28 -23.28 7.88
CA MET A 1 -55.65 -22.67 6.69
C MET A 1 -54.60 -21.69 7.21
N THR A 2 -53.41 -22.19 7.56
CA THR A 2 -52.17 -22.20 6.73
C THR A 2 -51.65 -20.76 6.51
N SER A 3 -50.92 -20.21 7.49
CA SER A 3 -49.45 -20.15 7.57
C SER A 3 -48.90 -18.79 7.12
N ALA A 4 -48.60 -17.91 8.08
CA ALA A 4 -47.70 -16.79 7.86
C ALA A 4 -46.26 -17.28 8.13
N GLN A 5 -45.48 -17.52 7.09
CA GLN A 5 -44.04 -17.72 7.22
C GLN A 5 -43.35 -16.36 7.05
N THR A 6 -43.02 -15.72 8.17
CA THR A 6 -42.03 -14.64 8.21
C THR A 6 -40.66 -15.29 8.03
N GLY A 7 -40.07 -15.13 6.85
CA GLY A 7 -38.69 -15.54 6.59
C GLY A 7 -37.72 -14.64 7.35
N GLU A 8 -37.32 -15.06 8.55
CA GLU A 8 -36.17 -14.45 9.23
C GLU A 8 -34.89 -14.92 8.54
N HIS A 9 -34.33 -14.06 7.69
CA HIS A 9 -32.95 -14.21 7.25
C HIS A 9 -32.02 -13.78 8.39
N PRO A 10 -31.05 -14.61 8.83
CA PRO A 10 -30.08 -14.18 9.83
C PRO A 10 -29.20 -13.08 9.23
N ALA A 11 -29.47 -11.83 9.58
CA ALA A 11 -28.60 -10.70 9.28
C ALA A 11 -27.30 -10.88 10.08
N THR A 12 -26.31 -11.51 9.44
CA THR A 12 -24.97 -11.66 10.02
C THR A 12 -24.26 -10.32 9.92
N THR A 13 -24.57 -9.41 10.84
CA THR A 13 -23.83 -8.15 11.02
C THR A 13 -22.61 -8.43 11.89
N VAL A 14 -21.54 -8.93 11.28
CA VAL A 14 -20.24 -9.01 11.96
C VAL A 14 -19.76 -7.57 12.22
N PRO A 15 -19.37 -7.20 13.45
CA PRO A 15 -18.88 -5.86 13.72
C PRO A 15 -17.61 -5.60 12.89
N LEU A 16 -17.63 -4.52 12.10
CA LEU A 16 -16.57 -4.07 11.17
C LEU A 16 -15.17 -3.87 11.81
N ARG A 17 -15.02 -4.06 13.13
CA ARG A 17 -13.84 -3.62 13.88
C ARG A 17 -12.65 -4.56 13.79
N GLU A 18 -12.82 -5.88 13.79
CA GLU A 18 -11.66 -6.80 13.79
C GLU A 18 -11.03 -7.00 12.41
N ALA A 19 -11.84 -7.11 11.34
CA ALA A 19 -11.32 -7.29 9.99
C ALA A 19 -10.56 -6.04 9.50
N ALA A 20 -11.06 -4.85 9.83
CA ALA A 20 -10.35 -3.59 9.58
C ALA A 20 -9.08 -3.47 10.45
N ALA A 21 -9.11 -3.92 11.71
CA ALA A 21 -7.94 -3.92 12.59
C ALA A 21 -6.84 -4.90 12.15
N ARG A 22 -7.19 -6.04 11.55
CA ARG A 22 -6.20 -6.95 10.93
C ARG A 22 -5.56 -6.34 9.67
N ALA A 23 -6.30 -5.52 8.91
CA ALA A 23 -5.75 -4.80 7.76
C ALA A 23 -4.75 -3.69 8.16
N SER A 24 -4.81 -3.17 9.39
CA SER A 24 -3.84 -2.17 9.90
C SER A 24 -2.43 -2.71 10.19
N HIS A 25 -2.22 -4.03 10.10
CA HIS A 25 -0.90 -4.67 10.27
C HIS A 25 -0.35 -5.26 8.96
N VAL A 26 -0.84 -4.80 7.82
CA VAL A 26 -0.29 -5.18 6.52
C VAL A 26 0.94 -4.33 6.28
N ASP A 27 2.13 -4.85 6.59
CA ASP A 27 3.40 -4.33 6.05
C ASP A 27 3.33 -4.49 4.52
N PRO A 28 3.01 -3.43 3.76
CA PRO A 28 2.80 -3.57 2.33
C PRO A 28 4.16 -3.69 1.66
N GLU A 29 4.38 -4.74 0.87
CA GLU A 29 5.64 -4.90 0.13
C GLU A 29 5.85 -3.78 -0.89
N PHE A 30 4.75 -3.22 -1.41
CA PHE A 30 4.74 -2.15 -2.40
C PHE A 30 3.81 -1.01 -1.99
N VAL A 31 4.32 0.22 -2.07
CA VAL A 31 3.58 1.44 -1.73
C VAL A 31 3.52 2.39 -2.91
N ASP A 32 2.49 3.23 -2.96
CA ASP A 32 2.45 4.34 -3.91
C ASP A 32 3.16 5.58 -3.34
N CYS A 33 3.22 6.67 -4.12
CA CYS A 33 3.86 7.91 -3.65
C CYS A 33 3.25 8.42 -2.34
N LYS A 34 1.94 8.25 -2.14
CA LYS A 34 1.24 8.73 -0.94
C LYS A 34 1.56 7.84 0.26
N GLY A 35 1.62 6.53 0.08
CA GLY A 35 2.05 5.58 1.10
C GLY A 35 3.52 5.75 1.45
N LEU A 36 4.36 6.08 0.48
CA LEU A 36 5.77 6.38 0.70
C LEU A 36 5.96 7.67 1.53
N GLU A 37 5.16 8.70 1.24
CA GLU A 37 5.13 9.94 2.01
C GLU A 37 4.59 9.70 3.43
N ALA A 38 3.52 8.92 3.59
CA ALA A 38 2.96 8.61 4.91
C ALA A 38 3.86 7.72 5.77
N GLY A 39 4.59 6.78 5.17
CA GLY A 39 5.46 5.85 5.90
C GLY A 39 6.83 6.42 6.25
N TRP A 40 7.47 7.16 5.33
CA TRP A 40 8.86 7.59 5.47
C TRP A 40 9.07 9.10 5.25
N GLY A 41 8.01 9.88 4.99
CA GLY A 41 8.11 11.31 4.72
C GLY A 41 8.75 11.66 3.37
N ILE A 42 8.97 10.67 2.49
CA ILE A 42 9.60 10.89 1.19
C ILE A 42 8.56 11.43 0.21
N LYS A 43 8.68 12.71 -0.12
CA LYS A 43 7.83 13.38 -1.12
C LYS A 43 8.07 12.82 -2.52
N ARG A 44 7.06 13.00 -3.38
CA ARG A 44 7.09 12.57 -4.79
C ARG A 44 8.37 12.99 -5.51
N SER A 45 8.79 14.25 -5.43
CA SER A 45 9.99 14.73 -6.15
C SER A 45 11.24 13.89 -5.83
N LEU A 46 11.50 13.71 -4.54
CA LEU A 46 12.63 12.92 -4.04
C LEU A 46 12.50 11.45 -4.42
N ALA A 47 11.30 10.87 -4.32
CA ALA A 47 11.07 9.48 -4.71
C ALA A 47 11.41 9.22 -6.20
N TYR A 48 11.04 10.15 -7.09
CA TYR A 48 11.38 10.02 -8.51
C TYR A 48 12.88 10.25 -8.78
N GLN A 49 13.55 11.13 -8.04
CA GLN A 49 15.00 11.30 -8.11
C GLN A 49 15.72 10.02 -7.68
N LEU A 50 15.38 9.47 -6.50
CA LEU A 50 15.97 8.23 -6.00
C LEU A 50 15.72 7.04 -6.94
N LEU A 51 14.55 7.00 -7.58
CA LEU A 51 14.24 5.98 -8.58
C LEU A 51 15.10 6.15 -9.84
N ASN A 52 15.29 7.39 -10.31
CA ASN A 52 16.11 7.69 -11.49
C ASN A 52 17.60 7.43 -11.23
N ASP A 53 18.06 7.71 -10.01
CA ASP A 53 19.42 7.41 -9.53
C ASP A 53 19.65 5.90 -9.30
N GLY A 54 18.61 5.07 -9.42
CA GLY A 54 18.70 3.62 -9.17
C GLY A 54 18.88 3.25 -7.69
N LYS A 55 18.68 4.19 -6.77
CA LYS A 55 18.83 4.01 -5.32
C LYS A 55 17.66 3.24 -4.70
N ILE A 56 16.46 3.35 -5.29
CA ILE A 56 15.27 2.60 -4.90
C ILE A 56 14.66 1.89 -6.11
N LYS A 57 13.91 0.80 -5.87
CA LYS A 57 13.24 0.02 -6.91
C LYS A 57 11.76 0.36 -6.98
N GLY A 58 11.22 0.42 -8.20
CA GLY A 58 9.80 0.68 -8.42
C GLY A 58 9.29 0.03 -9.69
N VAL A 59 7.99 -0.31 -9.70
CA VAL A 59 7.29 -0.96 -10.80
C VAL A 59 6.22 -0.02 -11.36
N SER A 60 6.11 0.01 -12.68
CA SER A 60 5.12 0.80 -13.40
C SER A 60 3.95 -0.08 -13.83
N LEU A 61 2.84 -0.04 -13.10
CA LEU A 61 1.62 -0.74 -13.49
C LEU A 61 0.87 0.10 -14.53
N ARG A 62 1.17 -0.17 -15.81
CA ARG A 62 0.50 0.44 -16.96
C ARG A 62 -0.32 -0.62 -17.68
N ARG A 63 -1.64 -0.39 -17.83
CA ARG A 63 -2.47 -1.22 -18.72
C ARG A 63 -2.15 -0.88 -20.18
N ARG A 64 -2.19 -1.90 -21.05
CA ARG A 64 -2.03 -1.72 -22.50
C ARG A 64 -3.00 -0.63 -23.00
N ASN A 65 -2.52 0.25 -23.86
CA ASN A 65 -3.24 1.40 -24.43
C ASN A 65 -3.68 2.52 -23.44
N ARG A 66 -3.24 2.53 -22.19
CA ARG A 66 -3.46 3.68 -21.28
C ARG A 66 -2.22 4.55 -21.18
N ILE A 67 -2.35 5.87 -21.35
CA ILE A 67 -1.20 6.80 -21.24
C ILE A 67 -0.69 6.90 -19.80
N ARG A 68 -1.59 6.79 -18.81
CA ARG A 68 -1.27 6.91 -17.39
C ARG A 68 -1.34 5.54 -16.70
N GLY A 69 -0.30 5.21 -15.92
CA GLY A 69 -0.24 4.05 -15.05
C GLY A 69 0.04 4.46 -13.60
N LYS A 70 -0.12 3.53 -12.66
CA LYS A 70 0.25 3.76 -11.26
C LYS A 70 1.67 3.25 -11.04
N ARG A 71 2.52 4.08 -10.45
CA ARG A 71 3.86 3.66 -10.05
C ARG A 71 3.85 3.25 -8.58
N LEU A 72 4.38 2.07 -8.31
CA LEU A 72 4.57 1.53 -6.98
C LEU A 72 6.07 1.42 -6.70
N PHE A 73 6.45 1.60 -5.44
CA PHE A 73 7.82 1.52 -4.94
C PHE A 73 7.94 0.31 -4.01
N SER A 74 9.05 -0.41 -4.09
CA SER A 74 9.33 -1.53 -3.21
C SER A 74 9.80 -1.01 -1.85
N VAL A 75 9.08 -1.36 -0.79
CA VAL A 75 9.41 -0.94 0.58
C VAL A 75 10.75 -1.50 1.04
N ASP A 76 11.07 -2.73 0.66
CA ASP A 76 12.37 -3.35 0.97
C ASP A 76 13.53 -2.52 0.42
N SER A 77 13.45 -2.08 -0.84
CA SER A 77 14.48 -1.24 -1.45
C SER A 77 14.65 0.13 -0.77
N VAL A 78 13.54 0.72 -0.30
CA VAL A 78 13.56 1.99 0.43
C VAL A 78 14.20 1.80 1.81
N ARG A 79 13.85 0.72 2.51
CA ARG A 79 14.43 0.40 3.81
C ARG A 79 15.94 0.11 3.71
N ALA A 80 16.36 -0.61 2.67
CA ALA A 80 17.78 -0.86 2.40
C ALA A 80 18.54 0.43 2.11
N PHE A 81 17.96 1.34 1.32
CA PHE A 81 18.54 2.66 1.06
C PHE A 81 18.71 3.48 2.34
N LEU A 82 17.68 3.55 3.19
CA LEU A 82 17.73 4.29 4.45
C LEU A 82 18.78 3.73 5.41
N ARG A 83 18.88 2.40 5.55
CA ARG A 83 19.91 1.74 6.37
C ARG A 83 21.31 2.10 5.88
N LYS A 84 21.54 2.02 4.58
CA LYS A 84 22.83 2.40 3.97
C LYS A 84 23.20 3.85 4.28
N GLN A 85 22.25 4.79 4.23
CA GLN A 85 22.51 6.18 4.58
C GLN A 85 22.86 6.37 6.06
N MET A 86 22.29 5.56 6.97
CA MET A 86 22.67 5.58 8.38
C MET A 86 24.09 5.05 8.62
N ASP A 87 24.50 4.03 7.87
CA ASP A 87 25.84 3.44 7.98
C ASP A 87 26.93 4.35 7.36
N GLU A 88 26.62 5.06 6.27
CA GLU A 88 27.54 6.02 5.63
C GLU A 88 27.71 7.34 6.40
N ALA A 89 26.75 7.68 7.27
CA ALA A 89 26.80 8.87 8.11
C ALA A 89 27.65 8.70 9.38
N LYS A 90 28.22 7.50 9.58
CA LYS A 90 29.08 7.16 10.72
C LYS A 90 30.55 7.20 10.34
#